data_AF-A0A0F5PLW6-F1
#
_entry.id   AF-A0A0F5PLW6-F1
#
_cell.length_a   1.000
_cell.length_b   1.000
_cell.length_c   1.000
_cell.angle_alpha   90.00
_cell.angle_beta   90.00
_cell.angle_gamma   90.00
#
_symmetry.space_group_name_H-M   'P 1'
#
loop_
_entity.id
_entity.type
_entity.pdbx_description
1 polymer ?
#
loop_
_entity_poly.entity_id
_entity_poly.type
_entity_poly.pdbx_seq_one_letter_code
_entity_poly.pdbx_strand_id
1 'polypeptide(L)'
;MIISKSYYTRGIEKGIYEYLVVEVEGKKIFAWSSDGEGNYRLYNDPPGNLGLMYYYGFVDCKDEIFKNTIDYYYSPKYKYYFKDAKIKELACDHHPNTPSGLGLCGSLLNPLKREEALKWLKMANMDYGLLAESVDKDTGEAKTGVGFATGAGYLAMALYKVLFEE
;
A
#
# COMPACT_ATOMS: atom_id res chain seq x y z
N MET A 1 -30.76 23.43 7.90
CA MET A 1 -30.44 22.04 8.29
C MET A 1 -28.92 21.90 8.29
N ILE A 2 -28.26 22.06 9.44
CA ILE A 2 -26.80 21.98 9.54
C ILE A 2 -26.42 20.51 9.68
N ILE A 3 -26.10 19.87 8.57
CA ILE A 3 -25.53 18.52 8.57
C ILE A 3 -24.12 18.65 9.14
N SER A 4 -23.87 18.14 10.34
CA SER A 4 -22.56 18.27 11.02
C SER A 4 -21.46 17.56 10.24
N LYS A 5 -20.22 18.05 10.34
CA LYS A 5 -19.03 17.38 9.77
C LYS A 5 -18.93 15.89 10.17
N SER A 6 -19.48 15.52 11.33
CA SER A 6 -19.52 14.12 11.82
C SER A 6 -20.55 13.23 11.12
N TYR A 7 -21.51 13.77 10.37
CA TYR A 7 -22.49 12.98 9.63
C TYR A 7 -21.88 12.40 8.35
N TYR A 8 -21.14 13.22 7.60
CA TYR A 8 -20.47 12.78 6.37
C TYR A 8 -19.38 11.73 6.63
N THR A 9 -18.59 11.90 7.69
CA THR A 9 -17.54 10.94 8.04
C THR A 9 -18.11 9.59 8.44
N ARG A 10 -19.19 9.57 9.24
CA ARG A 10 -19.89 8.33 9.61
C ARG A 10 -20.53 7.62 8.41
N GLY A 11 -21.04 8.39 7.45
CA GLY A 11 -21.57 7.83 6.20
C GLY A 11 -20.49 7.14 5.38
N ILE A 12 -19.31 7.75 5.25
CA ILE A 12 -18.17 7.18 4.52
C ILE A 12 -17.66 5.92 5.23
N GLU A 13 -17.44 5.97 6.54
CA GLU A 13 -16.99 4.82 7.32
C GLU A 13 -17.95 3.63 7.18
N LYS A 14 -19.26 3.87 7.37
CA LYS A 14 -20.27 2.84 7.18
C LYS A 14 -20.22 2.27 5.75
N GLY A 15 -20.11 3.13 4.74
CA GLY A 15 -20.01 2.70 3.34
C GLY A 15 -18.78 1.83 3.08
N ILE A 16 -17.63 2.14 3.68
CA ILE A 16 -16.42 1.32 3.56
C ILE A 16 -16.66 -0.08 4.13
N TYR A 17 -17.21 -0.18 5.35
CA TYR A 17 -17.47 -1.50 5.95
C TYR A 17 -18.59 -2.28 5.25
N GLU A 18 -19.57 -1.59 4.67
CA GLU A 18 -20.70 -2.23 3.98
C GLU A 18 -20.34 -2.73 2.58
N TYR A 19 -19.58 -1.93 1.81
CA TYR A 19 -19.36 -2.19 0.38
C TYR A 19 -17.92 -2.57 0.03
N LEU A 20 -16.94 -2.28 0.89
CA LEU A 20 -15.52 -2.52 0.63
C LEU A 20 -14.90 -3.56 1.57
N VAL A 21 -15.68 -4.22 2.42
CA VAL A 21 -15.22 -5.41 3.17
C VAL A 21 -15.82 -6.66 2.55
N VAL A 22 -14.95 -7.57 2.12
CA VAL A 22 -15.33 -8.80 1.43
C VAL A 22 -14.70 -10.01 2.11
N GLU A 23 -15.29 -11.19 1.92
CA GLU A 23 -14.75 -12.43 2.46
C GLU A 23 -13.90 -13.16 1.41
N VAL A 24 -12.65 -13.44 1.75
CA VAL A 24 -11.71 -14.23 0.95
C VAL A 24 -11.18 -15.34 1.83
N GLU A 25 -11.46 -16.59 1.44
CA GLU A 25 -11.03 -17.80 2.16
C GLU A 25 -11.41 -17.80 3.65
N GLY A 26 -12.64 -17.36 3.95
CA GLY A 26 -13.17 -17.30 5.33
C GLY A 26 -12.63 -16.14 6.16
N LYS A 27 -11.88 -15.20 5.56
CA LYS A 27 -11.36 -14.00 6.21
C LYS A 27 -11.92 -12.74 5.57
N LYS A 28 -12.34 -11.79 6.41
CA LYS A 28 -12.72 -10.46 5.95
C LYS A 28 -11.48 -9.64 5.60
N ILE A 29 -11.48 -9.01 4.44
CA ILE A 29 -10.44 -8.09 3.95
C ILE A 29 -11.06 -6.85 3.31
N PHE A 30 -10.29 -5.78 3.18
CA PHE A 30 -10.67 -4.62 2.37
C PHE A 30 -10.42 -4.92 0.88
N ALA A 31 -11.48 -4.80 0.08
CA ALA A 31 -11.40 -4.71 -1.36
C ALA A 31 -10.94 -3.31 -1.77
N TRP A 32 -10.30 -3.20 -2.93
CA TRP A 32 -9.84 -1.90 -3.45
C TRP A 32 -10.98 -1.06 -4.00
N SER A 33 -11.93 -1.71 -4.69
CA SER A 33 -13.12 -1.06 -5.21
C SER A 33 -14.30 -2.01 -5.21
N SER A 34 -15.49 -1.44 -5.20
CA SER A 34 -16.77 -2.12 -5.33
C SER A 34 -17.69 -1.26 -6.20
N ASP A 35 -18.61 -1.89 -6.92
CA ASP A 35 -19.69 -1.18 -7.63
C ASP A 35 -20.92 -0.94 -6.75
N GLY A 36 -20.94 -1.47 -5.53
CA GLY A 36 -22.09 -1.39 -4.62
C GLY A 36 -23.20 -2.42 -4.92
N GLU A 37 -23.05 -3.22 -5.98
CA GLU A 37 -24.01 -4.24 -6.43
C GLU A 37 -23.50 -5.67 -6.17
N GLY A 38 -22.44 -5.79 -5.37
CA GLY A 38 -21.84 -7.06 -4.96
C GLY A 38 -20.59 -7.45 -5.76
N ASN A 39 -20.22 -6.70 -6.81
CA ASN A 39 -18.95 -6.92 -7.50
C ASN A 39 -17.84 -6.09 -6.86
N TYR A 40 -16.65 -6.67 -6.78
CA TYR A 40 -15.50 -6.02 -6.17
C TYR A 40 -14.20 -6.37 -6.90
N ARG A 41 -13.15 -5.57 -6.65
CA ARG A 41 -11.79 -5.84 -7.13
C ARG A 41 -10.86 -6.05 -5.96
N LEU A 42 -10.17 -7.19 -5.99
CA LEU A 42 -9.02 -7.45 -5.14
C LEU A 42 -7.77 -6.92 -5.85
N TYR A 43 -7.40 -5.70 -5.50
CA TYR A 43 -6.28 -4.98 -6.07
C TYR A 43 -5.61 -4.14 -4.98
N ASN A 44 -4.40 -3.68 -5.21
CA ASN A 44 -3.73 -2.76 -4.32
C ASN A 44 -2.84 -1.87 -5.16
N ASP A 45 -3.32 -0.66 -5.44
CA ASP A 45 -2.62 0.28 -6.28
C ASP A 45 -1.53 1.00 -5.47
N PRO A 46 -0.27 1.08 -5.95
CA PRO A 46 0.81 1.67 -5.16
C PRO A 46 0.55 3.13 -4.72
N PRO A 47 0.03 4.03 -5.57
CA PRO A 47 -0.43 5.34 -5.14
C PRO A 47 -1.70 5.21 -4.28
N GLY A 48 -1.63 5.58 -3.01
CA GLY A 48 -2.80 5.51 -2.13
C GLY A 48 -3.18 4.07 -1.72
N ASN A 49 -2.19 3.16 -1.67
CA ASN A 49 -2.41 1.74 -1.37
C ASN A 49 -3.17 1.48 -0.06
N LEU A 50 -3.81 0.31 0.05
CA LEU A 50 -4.63 -0.09 1.19
C LEU A 50 -3.86 -0.11 2.51
N GLY A 51 -2.53 -0.23 2.48
CA GLY A 51 -1.67 -0.11 3.67
C GLY A 51 -1.71 1.28 4.33
N LEU A 52 -2.07 2.32 3.58
CA LEU A 52 -2.17 3.69 4.09
C LEU A 52 -3.43 3.95 4.91
N MET A 53 -4.38 3.02 4.97
CA MET A 53 -5.56 3.17 5.83
C MET A 53 -5.18 3.41 7.31
N TYR A 54 -4.08 2.79 7.78
CA TYR A 54 -3.52 3.07 9.10
C TYR A 54 -2.97 4.50 9.18
N TYR A 55 -2.16 4.91 8.20
CA TYR A 55 -1.55 6.25 8.19
C TYR A 55 -2.60 7.37 8.15
N TYR A 56 -3.72 7.16 7.46
CA TYR A 56 -4.85 8.08 7.45
C TYR A 56 -5.68 8.07 8.74
N GLY A 57 -5.35 7.21 9.70
CA GLY A 57 -6.07 7.06 10.96
C GLY A 57 -7.43 6.38 10.83
N PHE A 58 -7.67 5.64 9.74
CA PHE A 58 -8.95 4.97 9.51
C PHE A 58 -9.05 3.63 10.24
N VAL A 59 -7.93 2.89 10.34
CA VAL A 59 -7.85 1.60 11.05
C VAL A 59 -6.68 1.61 12.04
N ASP A 60 -6.78 0.79 13.09
CA ASP A 60 -5.67 0.51 14.01
C ASP A 60 -4.82 -0.67 13.52
N CYS A 61 -3.55 -0.73 13.95
CA CYS A 61 -2.67 -1.85 13.58
C CYS A 61 -3.14 -3.20 14.14
N LYS A 62 -4.04 -3.22 15.13
CA LYS A 62 -4.63 -4.44 15.67
C LYS A 62 -5.88 -4.89 14.92
N ASP A 63 -6.46 -4.07 14.05
CA ASP A 63 -7.66 -4.39 13.28
C ASP A 63 -7.45 -5.67 12.45
N GLU A 64 -8.34 -6.65 12.64
CA GLU A 64 -8.22 -7.96 12.00
C GLU A 64 -8.47 -7.91 10.49
N ILE A 65 -9.39 -7.05 10.03
CA ILE A 65 -9.67 -6.88 8.60
C ILE A 65 -8.44 -6.27 7.93
N PHE A 66 -7.82 -5.26 8.54
CA PHE A 66 -6.59 -4.66 8.05
C PHE A 66 -5.45 -5.67 8.00
N LYS A 67 -5.21 -6.45 9.06
CA LYS A 67 -4.20 -7.52 9.06
C LYS A 67 -4.44 -8.53 7.95
N ASN A 68 -5.66 -9.05 7.83
CA ASN A 68 -6.01 -10.00 6.79
C ASN A 68 -5.82 -9.42 5.38
N THR A 69 -6.10 -8.12 5.22
CA THR A 69 -5.89 -7.38 3.96
C THR A 69 -4.41 -7.39 3.59
N ILE A 70 -3.55 -6.98 4.52
CA ILE A 70 -2.10 -6.96 4.32
C ILE A 70 -1.55 -8.37 4.07
N ASP A 71 -2.00 -9.37 4.82
CA ASP A 71 -1.60 -10.77 4.63
C ASP A 71 -1.97 -11.27 3.23
N TYR A 72 -3.18 -10.98 2.75
CA TYR A 72 -3.64 -11.40 1.43
C TYR A 72 -2.78 -10.80 0.31
N TYR A 73 -2.60 -9.48 0.29
CA TYR A 73 -1.87 -8.79 -0.78
C TYR A 73 -0.37 -9.10 -0.76
N TYR A 74 0.21 -9.45 0.39
CA TYR A 74 1.60 -9.90 0.51
C TYR A 74 1.73 -11.44 0.56
N SER A 75 0.79 -12.15 -0.08
CA SER A 75 0.82 -13.61 -0.24
C SER A 75 1.04 -14.02 -1.70
N PRO A 76 1.53 -15.25 -1.95
CA PRO A 76 1.65 -15.78 -3.32
C PRO A 76 0.33 -15.88 -4.11
N LYS A 77 -0.81 -15.62 -3.47
CA LYS A 77 -2.14 -15.61 -4.11
C LYS A 77 -2.38 -14.33 -4.89
N TYR A 78 -1.72 -13.23 -4.51
CA TYR A 78 -1.85 -11.96 -5.21
C TYR A 78 -0.85 -11.88 -6.37
N LYS A 79 -1.37 -11.70 -7.59
CA LYS A 79 -0.57 -11.74 -8.83
C LYS A 79 0.57 -10.73 -8.89
N TYR A 80 0.49 -9.64 -8.13
CA TYR A 80 1.50 -8.58 -8.09
C TYR A 80 2.47 -8.69 -6.92
N TYR A 81 2.41 -9.77 -6.14
CA TYR A 81 3.39 -10.05 -5.11
C TYR A 81 4.40 -11.10 -5.58
N PHE A 82 5.66 -10.68 -5.67
CA PHE A 82 6.77 -11.54 -6.07
C PHE A 82 7.54 -11.98 -4.84
N LYS A 83 7.17 -13.14 -4.27
CA LYS A 83 7.76 -13.68 -3.03
C LYS A 83 9.28 -13.85 -3.07
N ASP A 84 9.86 -14.05 -4.26
CA ASP A 84 11.28 -14.31 -4.49
C ASP A 84 12.04 -13.08 -4.99
N ALA A 85 11.36 -11.93 -5.13
CA ALA A 85 12.00 -10.68 -5.51
C ALA A 85 12.98 -10.18 -4.44
N LYS A 86 13.99 -9.44 -4.88
CA LYS A 86 14.94 -8.72 -4.03
C LYS A 86 14.23 -7.64 -3.22
N ILE A 87 13.34 -6.89 -3.86
CA ILE A 87 12.43 -5.92 -3.24
C ILE A 87 11.02 -6.49 -3.38
N LYS A 88 10.43 -6.92 -2.27
CA LYS A 88 9.15 -7.65 -2.28
C LYS A 88 7.93 -6.73 -2.10
N GLU A 89 8.06 -5.52 -2.59
CA GLU A 89 6.95 -4.59 -2.69
C GLU A 89 6.03 -4.98 -3.84
N LEU A 90 4.76 -4.55 -3.78
CA LEU A 90 3.76 -4.89 -4.76
C LEU A 90 4.01 -4.18 -6.10
N ALA A 91 3.84 -4.93 -7.18
CA ALA A 91 3.65 -4.39 -8.52
C ALA A 91 2.18 -3.97 -8.73
N CYS A 92 1.84 -3.54 -9.94
CA CYS A 92 0.51 -3.02 -10.25
C CYS A 92 0.17 -3.19 -11.73
N ASP A 93 -1.08 -2.95 -12.14
CA ASP A 93 -1.46 -3.07 -13.56
C ASP A 93 -0.63 -2.15 -14.47
N HIS A 94 -0.20 -0.98 -13.96
CA HIS A 94 0.64 -0.03 -14.70
C HIS A 94 2.06 -0.56 -14.93
N HIS A 95 2.60 -1.30 -13.97
CA HIS A 95 3.96 -1.85 -13.95
C HIS A 95 3.94 -3.30 -13.44
N PRO A 96 3.44 -4.27 -14.24
CA PRO A 96 3.00 -5.57 -13.73
C PRO A 96 4.11 -6.49 -13.26
N ASN A 97 5.37 -6.24 -13.65
CA ASN A 97 6.50 -7.12 -13.37
C ASN A 97 7.58 -6.47 -12.48
N THR A 98 7.34 -5.25 -12.00
CA THR A 98 8.34 -4.43 -11.33
C THR A 98 7.73 -3.83 -10.05
N PRO A 99 8.27 -4.19 -8.87
CA PRO A 99 7.85 -3.61 -7.58
C PRO A 99 7.85 -2.08 -7.61
N SER A 100 6.86 -1.48 -6.95
CA SER A 100 6.67 -0.03 -6.97
C SER A 100 7.43 0.70 -5.87
N GLY A 101 8.10 1.81 -6.24
CA GLY A 101 8.68 2.72 -5.27
C GLY A 101 7.63 3.47 -4.43
N LEU A 102 6.49 3.84 -5.02
CA LEU A 102 5.39 4.47 -4.29
C LEU A 102 4.74 3.49 -3.30
N GLY A 103 4.62 2.22 -3.69
CA GLY A 103 4.19 1.14 -2.81
C GLY A 103 5.08 1.06 -1.57
N LEU A 104 6.40 1.12 -1.79
CA LEU A 104 7.41 1.06 -0.72
C LEU A 104 7.23 2.19 0.28
N CYS A 105 6.89 3.40 -0.19
CA CYS A 105 6.58 4.54 0.67
C CYS A 105 5.36 4.29 1.55
N GLY A 106 4.30 3.70 0.99
CA GLY A 106 3.14 3.31 1.79
C GLY A 106 3.42 2.19 2.78
N SER A 107 4.29 1.24 2.42
CA SER A 107 4.73 0.16 3.31
C SER A 107 5.61 0.65 4.46
N LEU A 108 6.41 1.70 4.26
CA LEU A 108 7.12 2.37 5.37
C LEU A 108 6.14 2.96 6.39
N LEU A 109 5.05 3.55 5.91
CA LEU A 109 4.01 4.15 6.75
C LEU A 109 3.05 3.12 7.36
N ASN A 110 3.08 1.86 6.90
CA ASN A 110 2.27 0.77 7.42
C ASN A 110 3.04 -0.01 8.52
N PRO A 111 2.57 -0.01 9.78
CA PRO A 111 3.28 -0.68 10.88
C PRO A 111 3.41 -2.19 10.70
N LEU A 112 2.56 -2.82 9.89
CA LEU A 112 2.63 -4.26 9.60
C LEU A 112 3.66 -4.63 8.51
N LYS A 113 4.27 -3.62 7.85
CA LYS A 113 5.25 -3.82 6.77
C LYS A 113 6.50 -2.96 6.89
N ARG A 114 6.53 -2.02 7.83
CA ARG A 114 7.59 -1.03 7.98
C ARG A 114 8.97 -1.66 8.10
N GLU A 115 9.13 -2.68 8.92
CA GLU A 115 10.44 -3.30 9.14
C GLU A 115 10.96 -3.96 7.85
N GLU A 116 10.10 -4.65 7.11
CA GLU A 116 10.45 -5.22 5.81
C GLU A 116 10.70 -4.14 4.77
N ALA A 117 9.88 -3.10 4.73
CA ALA A 117 10.04 -1.98 3.81
C ALA A 117 11.38 -1.25 4.03
N LEU A 118 11.79 -1.03 5.28
CA LEU A 118 13.12 -0.47 5.60
C LEU A 118 14.26 -1.38 5.14
N LYS A 119 14.10 -2.70 5.22
CA LYS A 119 15.08 -3.66 4.70
C LYS A 119 15.16 -3.59 3.17
N TRP A 120 14.02 -3.58 2.49
CA TRP A 120 13.96 -3.47 1.02
C TRP A 120 14.53 -2.15 0.52
N LEU A 121 14.23 -1.04 1.19
CA LEU A 121 14.75 0.28 0.87
C LEU A 121 16.28 0.31 0.90
N LYS A 122 16.90 -0.30 1.92
CA LYS A 122 18.37 -0.42 2.03
C LYS A 122 18.99 -1.27 0.92
N MET A 123 18.21 -2.14 0.29
CA MET A 123 18.65 -3.01 -0.81
C MET A 123 18.40 -2.39 -2.19
N ALA A 124 17.62 -1.32 -2.28
CA ALA A 124 17.32 -0.63 -3.52
C ALA A 124 18.53 0.16 -3.99
N ASN A 125 18.92 -0.02 -5.24
CA ASN A 125 20.06 0.70 -5.81
C ASN A 125 19.77 2.19 -5.99
N MET A 126 18.49 2.58 -5.95
CA MET A 126 17.97 3.93 -6.16
C MET A 126 18.38 4.52 -7.52
N ASP A 127 17.85 5.70 -7.83
CA ASP A 127 18.20 6.47 -9.02
C ASP A 127 18.96 7.74 -8.59
N TYR A 128 20.29 7.65 -8.49
CA TYR A 128 21.14 8.70 -7.91
C TYR A 128 20.76 9.08 -6.46
N GLY A 129 20.22 8.12 -5.70
CA GLY A 129 19.67 8.35 -4.35
C GLY A 129 18.21 8.83 -4.33
N LEU A 130 17.58 8.98 -5.50
CA LEU A 130 16.16 9.29 -5.64
C LEU A 130 15.34 7.99 -5.76
N LEU A 131 14.07 8.09 -5.34
CA LEU A 131 13.11 7.02 -5.57
C LEU A 131 12.79 6.92 -7.06
N ALA A 132 12.88 5.72 -7.64
CA ALA A 132 12.32 5.42 -8.94
C ALA A 132 10.85 4.95 -8.80
N GLU A 133 10.04 5.15 -9.83
CA GLU A 133 8.64 4.71 -9.83
C GLU A 133 8.53 3.17 -9.68
N SER A 134 9.41 2.44 -10.34
CA SER A 134 9.52 0.99 -10.22
C SER A 134 10.97 0.50 -10.28
N VAL A 135 11.20 -0.69 -9.72
CA VAL A 135 12.50 -1.35 -9.69
C VAL A 135 12.43 -2.74 -10.31
N ASP A 136 13.56 -3.22 -10.81
CA ASP A 136 13.72 -4.59 -11.26
C ASP A 136 13.54 -5.53 -10.06
N LYS A 137 12.67 -6.52 -10.19
CA LYS A 137 12.36 -7.45 -9.11
C LYS A 137 13.57 -8.30 -8.69
N ASP A 138 14.51 -8.57 -9.60
CA ASP A 138 15.64 -9.47 -9.36
C ASP A 138 16.91 -8.67 -8.99
N THR A 139 17.18 -7.56 -9.70
CA THR A 139 18.41 -6.76 -9.49
C THR A 139 18.22 -5.61 -8.49
N GLY A 140 17.00 -5.09 -8.33
CA GLY A 140 16.70 -3.89 -7.54
C GLY A 140 17.14 -2.57 -8.18
N GLU A 141 17.51 -2.60 -9.46
CA GLU A 141 17.84 -1.40 -10.24
C GLU A 141 16.58 -0.63 -10.62
N ALA A 142 16.68 0.70 -10.73
CA ALA A 142 15.59 1.53 -11.23
C ALA A 142 15.17 1.09 -12.65
N LYS A 143 13.87 1.00 -12.91
CA LYS A 143 13.32 0.59 -14.22
C LYS A 143 12.51 1.69 -14.89
N THR A 144 11.55 2.27 -14.17
CA THR A 144 10.69 3.34 -14.69
C THR A 144 10.69 4.52 -13.74
N GLY A 145 10.31 5.70 -14.26
CA GLY A 145 10.26 6.94 -13.49
C GLY A 145 11.59 7.24 -12.80
N VAL A 146 12.67 7.34 -13.57
CA VAL A 146 13.94 7.92 -13.12
C VAL A 146 13.78 9.45 -13.02
N GLY A 147 14.47 10.09 -12.08
CA GLY A 147 14.35 11.52 -11.78
C GLY A 147 13.00 11.90 -11.18
N PHE A 148 12.37 10.98 -10.42
CA PHE A 148 10.97 11.12 -10.01
C PHE A 148 10.80 11.94 -8.72
N ALA A 149 10.71 13.26 -8.90
CA ALA A 149 10.68 14.22 -7.80
C ALA A 149 9.51 14.03 -6.81
N THR A 150 8.29 13.73 -7.28
CA THR A 150 7.14 13.53 -6.39
C THR A 150 7.28 12.24 -5.57
N GLY A 151 7.80 11.17 -6.18
CA GLY A 151 8.16 9.95 -5.48
C GLY A 151 9.26 10.17 -4.44
N ALA A 152 10.32 10.89 -4.79
CA ALA A 152 11.40 11.24 -3.85
C ALA A 152 10.90 12.07 -2.66
N GLY A 153 10.02 13.05 -2.91
CA GLY A 153 9.37 13.82 -1.85
C GLY A 153 8.51 12.95 -0.94
N TYR A 154 7.78 11.98 -1.50
CA TYR A 154 7.00 11.03 -0.71
C TYR A 154 7.90 10.15 0.16
N LEU A 155 8.98 9.60 -0.40
CA LEU A 155 9.95 8.81 0.36
C LEU A 155 10.55 9.60 1.51
N ALA A 156 10.97 10.84 1.26
CA ALA A 156 11.53 11.72 2.28
C ALA A 156 10.53 11.96 3.42
N MET A 157 9.27 12.23 3.09
CA MET A 157 8.21 12.40 4.09
C MET A 157 7.96 11.12 4.89
N ALA A 158 7.85 9.96 4.22
CA ALA A 158 7.62 8.68 4.89
C ALA A 158 8.76 8.32 5.86
N LEU A 159 10.01 8.52 5.44
CA LEU A 159 11.18 8.34 6.31
C LEU A 159 11.20 9.32 7.47
N TYR A 160 10.85 10.59 7.23
CA TYR A 160 10.78 11.58 8.30
C TYR A 160 9.79 11.16 9.38
N LYS A 161 8.57 10.76 8.97
CA LYS A 161 7.55 10.27 9.88
C LYS A 161 8.03 9.09 10.71
N VAL A 162 8.59 8.07 10.05
CA VAL A 162 8.94 6.80 10.70
C VAL A 162 10.20 6.90 11.57
N LEU A 163 11.17 7.75 11.21
CA LEU A 163 12.46 7.81 11.91
C LEU A 163 12.56 8.93 12.95
N PHE A 164 11.69 9.94 12.88
CA PHE A 164 11.83 11.14 13.71
C PHE A 164 10.55 11.61 14.39
N GLU A 165 9.36 11.18 13.96
CA GLU A 165 8.08 11.60 14.57
C GLU A 165 7.36 10.50 15.37
N GLU A 166 7.88 9.27 15.36
CA GLU A 166 7.32 8.16 16.16
C GLU A 166 7.80 8.14 17.61
#